data_AF-A0A931WB01-F1
#
_entry.id   AF-A0A931WB01-F1
#
_cell.length_a   1.000
_cell.length_b   1.000
_cell.length_c   1.000
_cell.angle_alpha   90.00
_cell.angle_beta   90.00
_cell.angle_gamma   90.00
#
_symmetry.space_group_name_H-M   'P 1'
#
loop_
_entity.id
_entity.type
_entity.pdbx_description
1 polymer ?
#
loop_
_entity_poly.entity_id
_entity_poly.type
_entity_poly.pdbx_seq_one_letter_code
_entity_poly.pdbx_strand_id
1 'polypeptide(L)'
;MNKDFHYEDGLKEFDKHRLLVFLYDPETQLKGFIAIHRGGLKAPAFGATRIWRYSSETHALNDVLKLSKLMSYKSALAGLRYGGAKAVLMSSRFTPK
;
A
#
# COMPACT_ATOMS: atom_id res chain seq x y z
N MET A 1 -1.59 12.75 -17.38
CA MET A 1 -2.80 11.95 -17.70
C MET A 1 -3.21 11.23 -16.42
N ASN A 2 -3.99 11.91 -15.56
CA ASN A 2 -4.50 11.32 -14.32
C ASN A 2 -5.56 10.29 -14.70
N LYS A 3 -5.24 9.01 -14.53
CA LYS A 3 -6.29 7.99 -14.47
C LYS A 3 -6.92 8.13 -13.10
N ASP A 4 -8.04 8.84 -13.04
CA ASP A 4 -8.95 8.76 -11.91
C ASP A 4 -9.38 7.29 -11.82
N PHE A 5 -8.78 6.57 -10.87
CA PHE A 5 -9.11 5.18 -10.59
C PHE A 5 -10.51 5.17 -9.95
N HIS A 6 -11.54 5.03 -10.78
CA HIS A 6 -12.91 4.80 -10.33
C HIS A 6 -13.03 3.38 -9.79
N TYR A 7 -12.75 3.20 -8.50
CA TYR A 7 -13.13 2.00 -7.75
C TYR A 7 -14.61 2.13 -7.37
N GLU A 8 -15.50 1.65 -8.25
CA GLU A 8 -16.96 1.79 -8.09
C GLU A 8 -17.57 0.91 -6.99
N ASP A 9 -16.79 -0.01 -6.41
CA ASP A 9 -17.15 -0.69 -5.17
C ASP A 9 -16.22 -0.20 -4.06
N GLY A 10 -16.81 0.43 -3.03
CA GLY A 10 -16.09 1.03 -1.91
C GLY A 10 -14.91 0.19 -1.45
N LEU A 11 -13.71 0.77 -1.51
CA LEU A 11 -12.46 0.13 -1.09
C LEU A 11 -12.58 -0.35 0.36
N LYS A 12 -12.90 -1.63 0.56
CA LYS A 12 -13.26 -2.21 1.87
C LYS A 12 -12.21 -1.93 2.95
N GLU A 13 -10.94 -1.88 2.56
CA GLU A 13 -9.82 -1.68 3.48
C GLU A 13 -9.39 -0.21 3.62
N PHE A 14 -9.99 0.70 2.86
CA PHE A 14 -9.67 2.12 2.92
C PHE A 14 -10.26 2.78 4.18
N ASP A 15 -9.39 3.06 5.15
CA ASP A 15 -9.74 3.77 6.38
C ASP A 15 -9.22 5.22 6.38
N LYS A 16 -9.72 6.04 5.44
CA LYS A 16 -9.26 7.44 5.27
C LYS A 16 -7.74 7.53 5.20
N HIS A 17 -7.13 6.70 4.36
CA HIS A 17 -5.68 6.69 4.22
C HIS A 17 -5.21 8.08 3.81
N ARG A 18 -4.12 8.55 4.42
CA ARG A 18 -3.58 9.88 4.12
C ARG A 18 -3.12 9.99 2.66
N LEU A 19 -2.57 8.91 2.11
CA LEU A 19 -2.06 8.89 0.75
C LEU A 19 -2.19 7.48 0.16
N LEU A 20 -2.58 7.42 -1.09
CA LEU A 20 -2.52 6.23 -1.93
C LEU A 20 -1.88 6.62 -3.26
N VAL A 21 -0.82 5.92 -3.66
CA VAL A 21 -0.09 6.14 -4.91
C VAL A 21 -0.10 4.86 -5.70
N PHE A 22 -0.48 4.94 -6.97
CA PHE A 22 -0.24 3.90 -7.95
C PHE A 22 1.10 4.15 -8.66
N LEU A 23 1.91 3.11 -8.76
CA LEU A 23 3.19 3.11 -9.45
C LEU A 23 3.05 2.31 -10.74
N TYR A 24 3.48 2.89 -11.85
CA TYR A 24 3.60 2.19 -13.12
C TYR A 24 4.84 2.70 -13.85
N ASP A 25 5.73 1.77 -14.18
CA ASP A 25 6.87 2.00 -15.07
C ASP A 25 6.66 1.23 -16.38
N PRO A 26 6.49 1.92 -17.52
CA PRO A 26 6.25 1.27 -18.80
C PRO A 26 7.46 0.52 -19.35
N GLU A 27 8.69 0.90 -19.01
CA GLU A 27 9.90 0.25 -19.55
C GLU A 27 10.07 -1.14 -18.95
N THR A 28 9.91 -1.26 -17.63
CA THR A 28 10.02 -2.54 -16.93
C THR A 28 8.69 -3.28 -16.76
N GLN A 29 7.57 -2.64 -17.14
CA GLN A 29 6.19 -3.11 -16.87
C GLN A 29 5.92 -3.28 -15.36
N LEU A 30 6.70 -2.63 -14.49
CA LEU A 30 6.51 -2.71 -13.04
C LEU A 30 5.24 -1.98 -12.65
N LYS A 31 4.40 -2.67 -11.87
CA LYS A 31 3.20 -2.12 -11.26
C LYS A 31 3.25 -2.27 -9.76
N GLY A 32 2.70 -1.31 -9.04
CA GLY A 32 2.63 -1.38 -7.59
C GLY A 32 1.79 -0.29 -6.97
N PHE A 33 1.69 -0.36 -5.65
CA PHE A 33 0.99 0.63 -4.86
C PHE A 33 1.78 0.98 -3.62
N ILE A 34 1.71 2.24 -3.22
CA ILE A 34 2.17 2.72 -1.91
C ILE A 34 0.97 3.31 -1.19
N ALA A 35 0.72 2.87 0.05
CA ALA A 35 -0.31 3.44 0.90
C ALA A 35 0.30 3.94 2.22
N ILE A 36 -0.12 5.13 2.63
CA ILE A 36 0.15 5.72 3.93
C ILE A 36 -1.18 5.84 4.66
N HIS A 37 -1.36 5.07 5.73
CA HIS A 37 -2.59 5.09 6.51
C HIS A 37 -2.63 6.29 7.46
N ARG A 38 -1.62 6.41 8.33
CA ARG A 38 -1.40 7.55 9.24
C ARG A 38 0.06 7.97 9.16
N GLY A 39 0.34 9.24 9.40
CA GLY A 39 1.68 9.80 9.44
C GLY A 39 1.64 11.32 9.26
N GLY A 40 2.68 12.02 9.69
CA GLY A 40 2.75 13.48 9.74
C GLY A 40 4.18 13.97 9.92
N LEU A 41 4.38 15.29 9.93
CA LEU A 41 5.69 15.90 10.15
C LEU A 41 6.32 15.47 11.49
N LYS A 42 5.49 15.37 12.54
CA LYS A 42 5.92 14.99 13.90
C LYS A 42 5.99 13.47 14.13
N ALA A 43 5.39 12.67 13.25
CA ALA A 43 5.27 11.22 13.39
C ALA A 43 5.28 10.59 11.99
N PRO A 44 6.46 10.34 11.39
CA PRO A 44 6.55 9.77 10.05
C PRO A 44 5.96 8.36 10.01
N ALA A 45 5.55 7.94 8.81
CA ALA A 45 5.02 6.59 8.58
C ALA A 45 6.15 5.67 8.12
N PHE A 46 6.19 4.45 8.65
CA PHE A 46 7.14 3.42 8.24
C PHE A 46 6.42 2.16 7.78
N GLY A 47 7.08 1.43 6.88
CA GLY A 47 6.55 0.23 6.28
C GLY A 47 7.56 -0.46 5.37
N ALA A 48 7.52 -1.79 5.33
CA ALA A 48 8.35 -2.56 4.41
C ALA A 48 7.71 -2.64 3.02
N THR A 49 8.53 -2.80 1.98
CA THR A 49 8.06 -3.16 0.63
C THR A 49 7.85 -4.66 0.52
N ARG A 50 6.74 -5.08 -0.09
CA ARG A 50 6.47 -6.48 -0.42
C ARG A 50 6.48 -6.64 -1.94
N ILE A 51 7.22 -7.62 -2.44
CA ILE A 51 7.10 -8.08 -3.82
C ILE A 51 6.26 -9.36 -3.77
N TRP A 52 5.16 -9.42 -4.52
CA TRP A 52 4.27 -10.59 -4.49
C TRP A 52 3.51 -10.76 -5.80
N ARG A 53 3.06 -11.99 -6.06
CA ARG A 53 2.18 -12.32 -7.19
C ARG A 53 0.73 -12.12 -6.77
N TYR A 54 0.07 -11.12 -7.36
CA TYR A 54 -1.36 -10.90 -7.17
C TYR A 54 -2.13 -11.34 -8.42
N SER A 55 -3.34 -11.86 -8.23
CA SER A 55 -4.24 -12.24 -9.32
C SER A 55 -4.80 -11.02 -10.07
N SER A 56 -4.91 -9.87 -9.42
CA SER A 56 -5.34 -8.61 -10.02
C SER A 56 -4.79 -7.38 -9.29
N GLU A 57 -4.86 -6.21 -9.94
CA GLU A 57 -4.50 -4.92 -9.34
C GLU A 57 -5.37 -4.60 -8.10
N THR A 58 -6.67 -4.96 -8.13
CA THR A 58 -7.59 -4.82 -7.00
C THR A 58 -7.14 -5.61 -5.77
N HIS A 59 -6.60 -6.83 -5.96
CA HIS A 59 -6.06 -7.62 -4.84
C HIS A 59 -4.81 -6.95 -4.24
N ALA A 60 -3.92 -6.44 -5.09
CA ALA A 60 -2.74 -5.70 -4.64
C ALA A 60 -3.13 -4.42 -3.88
N LEU A 61 -4.14 -3.71 -4.38
CA LEU A 61 -4.65 -2.51 -3.72
C LEU A 61 -5.25 -2.82 -2.34
N ASN A 62 -6.12 -3.84 -2.25
CA ASN A 62 -6.69 -4.23 -0.96
C ASN A 62 -5.61 -4.67 0.03
N ASP A 63 -4.57 -5.38 -0.42
CA ASP A 63 -3.47 -5.79 0.45
C ASP A 63 -2.65 -4.59 0.96
N VAL A 64 -2.30 -3.62 0.10
CA VAL A 64 -1.54 -2.44 0.55
C VAL A 64 -2.32 -1.58 1.56
N LEU A 65 -3.63 -1.42 1.35
CA LEU A 65 -4.51 -0.70 2.26
C LEU A 65 -4.61 -1.42 3.60
N LYS A 66 -4.91 -2.72 3.58
CA LYS A 66 -4.98 -3.55 4.79
C LYS A 66 -3.69 -3.51 5.59
N LEU A 67 -2.55 -3.72 4.93
CA LEU A 67 -1.26 -3.81 5.61
C LEU A 67 -0.76 -2.45 6.14
N SER A 68 -0.96 -1.35 5.41
CA SER A 68 -0.58 -0.03 5.92
C SER A 68 -1.41 0.36 7.15
N LYS A 69 -2.70 -0.01 7.20
CA LYS A 69 -3.56 0.08 8.39
C LYS A 69 -3.03 -0.75 9.55
N LEU A 70 -2.71 -2.03 9.31
CA LEU A 70 -2.14 -2.91 10.33
C LEU A 70 -0.80 -2.39 10.87
N MET A 71 0.03 -1.74 10.04
CA MET A 71 1.27 -1.11 10.50
C MET A 71 1.01 0.05 11.47
N SER A 72 -0.03 0.86 11.25
CA SER A 72 -0.41 1.89 12.23
C SER A 72 -0.83 1.29 13.57
N TYR A 73 -1.64 0.23 13.55
CA TYR A 73 -2.05 -0.44 14.79
C TYR A 73 -0.88 -1.13 15.49
N LYS A 74 0.03 -1.75 14.74
CA LYS A 74 1.25 -2.35 15.30
C LYS A 74 2.11 -1.30 15.99
N SER A 75 2.34 -0.15 15.34
CA SER A 75 3.10 0.96 15.95
C SER A 75 2.42 1.48 17.22
N ALA A 76 1.10 1.67 17.19
CA ALA A 76 0.33 2.15 18.33
C ALA A 76 0.38 1.17 19.52
N LEU A 77 0.17 -0.13 19.27
CA LEU A 77 0.25 -1.18 20.30
C LEU A 77 1.66 -1.31 20.88
N ALA A 78 2.70 -1.04 20.08
CA ALA A 78 4.09 -1.01 20.54
C ALA A 78 4.49 0.30 21.25
N GLY A 79 3.57 1.27 21.41
CA GLY A 79 3.86 2.56 22.03
C GLY A 79 4.79 3.46 21.21
N LEU A 80 4.93 3.19 19.90
CA LEU A 80 5.82 3.93 19.02
C LEU A 80 5.12 5.17 18.43
N ARG A 81 5.86 6.29 18.35
CA ARG A 81 5.36 7.55 17.77
C ARG A 81 5.47 7.58 16.24
N TYR A 82 5.04 6.50 15.60
CA TYR A 82 5.10 6.34 14.15
C TYR A 82 3.73 6.02 13.55
N GLY A 83 3.54 6.50 12.33
CA GLY A 83 2.42 6.13 11.49
C GLY A 83 2.57 4.72 10.90
N GLY A 84 1.75 4.41 9.91
CA GLY A 84 1.81 3.14 9.18
C GLY A 84 1.78 3.36 7.68
N ALA A 85 2.75 2.76 6.99
CA ALA A 85 2.83 2.73 5.55
C ALA A 85 3.04 1.30 5.05
N LYS A 86 2.81 1.08 3.76
CA LYS A 86 3.16 -0.15 3.06
C LYS A 86 3.39 0.14 1.59
N ALA A 87 4.33 -0.56 0.99
CA ALA A 87 4.44 -0.67 -0.45
C ALA A 87 4.24 -2.12 -0.89
N VAL A 88 3.53 -2.32 -2.00
CA VAL A 88 3.42 -3.60 -2.69
C VAL A 88 3.82 -3.43 -4.15
N LEU A 89 4.67 -4.32 -4.62
CA LEU A 89 5.05 -4.44 -6.03
C LEU A 89 4.49 -5.74 -6.58
N MET A 90 3.87 -5.66 -7.73
CA MET A 90 3.28 -6.80 -8.42
C MET A 90 4.37 -7.48 -9.25
N SER A 91 4.72 -8.71 -8.87
CA SER A 91 5.67 -9.52 -9.63
C SER A 91 4.95 -10.39 -10.66
N SER A 92 5.48 -10.43 -11.89
CA SER A 92 5.10 -11.42 -12.91
C SER A 92 5.86 -12.74 -12.74
N ARG A 93 7.04 -12.70 -12.11
CA ARG A 93 7.93 -13.86 -11.95
C ARG A 93 7.63 -14.59 -10.64
N PHE A 94 7.61 -15.92 -10.70
CA PHE A 94 7.59 -16.76 -9.50
C PHE A 94 8.88 -16.48 -8.71
N THR A 95 8.75 -15.94 -7.51
CA THR A 95 9.87 -15.78 -6.58
C THR A 95 9.68 -16.87 -5.52
N PRO A 96 10.49 -17.93 -5.51
CA PRO A 96 10.38 -18.96 -4.48
C PRO A 96 10.65 -18.32 -3.12
N LYS A 97 9.93 -18.79 -2.09
CA LYS A 97 10.17 -18.39 -0.70
C LYS A 97 11.43 -19.02 -0.15
#